data_AF-A0A511MCV3-F1
#
_entry.id   AF-A0A511MCV3-F1
#
_cell.length_a   1.000
_cell.length_b   1.000
_cell.length_c   1.000
_cell.angle_alpha   90.00
_cell.angle_beta   90.00
_cell.angle_gamma   90.00
#
_symmetry.space_group_name_H-M   'P 1'
#
loop_
_entity.id
_entity.type
_entity.pdbx_description
1 polymer ?
#
loop_
_entity_poly.entity_id
_entity_poly.type
_entity_poly.pdbx_seq_one_letter_code
_entity_poly.pdbx_strand_id
1 'polypeptide(L)'
;MVEVPEVGGVVAGDRKLVAAAIIVPLLILLVGMLLLFGTPASKNSSLVAAAFTFCGAVVTAWVSMIGLVLKKLADARLERERELAEARLEREHQDESNRLRLDAAMRAGQLLASDATHPPAPAVVASGLLVLTRLDQVGLAVTLLVDLWTEENPRISSEAAILVIDAALRSTTPTTQLVAAEILCRNATRLDPCQSLHWPSSLEGRWNPDFSGRTKLLIIEALADMMLTAPANEAALRAVAVRLYAVWDAEIGDDRVRGCVGKLLKALLPQLELLGYSNFMHGNREVRLEQLIAAGSSAHANPDGFLDQLSTRLAEQLSTWSLTCGGLPQNPGSLAAAYCGTPEPLPEHTS
;
A
#
# COMPACT_ATOMS: atom_id res chain seq x y z
N MET A 1 14.16 24.95 -7.20
CA MET A 1 15.31 25.29 -8.07
C MET A 1 15.57 24.04 -8.91
N VAL A 2 15.06 24.01 -10.13
CA VAL A 2 15.25 22.89 -11.06
C VAL A 2 16.55 23.18 -11.79
N GLU A 3 17.60 22.43 -11.51
CA GLU A 3 18.80 22.43 -12.35
C GLU A 3 18.37 21.96 -13.74
N VAL A 4 18.37 22.88 -14.70
CA VAL A 4 18.19 22.57 -16.10
C VAL A 4 19.50 21.89 -16.54
N PRO A 5 19.50 20.60 -16.90
CA PRO A 5 20.72 19.96 -17.37
C PRO A 5 21.15 20.65 -18.66
N GLU A 6 22.40 21.15 -18.69
CA GLU A 6 23.00 21.72 -19.89
C GLU A 6 23.08 20.66 -20.99
N VAL A 7 22.14 20.72 -21.93
CA VAL A 7 22.13 19.93 -23.17
C VAL A 7 23.15 20.52 -24.18
N GLY A 8 24.42 20.61 -23.78
CA GLY A 8 25.49 21.24 -24.56
C GLY A 8 26.39 20.27 -25.35
N GLY A 9 26.38 18.97 -25.01
CA GLY A 9 27.42 18.03 -25.46
C GLY A 9 27.25 17.45 -26.88
N VAL A 10 26.04 17.36 -27.41
CA VAL A 10 25.78 16.58 -28.64
C VAL A 10 26.06 17.39 -29.92
N VAL A 11 26.05 18.73 -29.85
CA VAL A 11 26.09 19.59 -31.05
C VAL A 11 27.49 19.67 -31.68
N ALA A 12 28.56 19.42 -30.92
CA ALA A 12 29.94 19.57 -31.40
C ALA A 12 30.41 18.42 -32.32
N GLY A 13 29.91 17.20 -32.12
CA GLY A 13 30.26 16.02 -32.92
C GLY A 13 29.62 16.05 -34.32
N ASP A 14 28.33 16.37 -34.38
CA ASP A 14 27.56 16.36 -35.62
C ASP A 14 28.07 17.41 -36.64
N ARG A 15 28.52 18.57 -36.15
CA ARG A 15 29.07 19.62 -37.03
C ARG A 15 30.34 19.18 -37.75
N LYS A 16 31.19 18.37 -37.11
CA LYS A 16 32.43 17.85 -37.71
C LYS A 16 32.14 16.78 -38.76
N LEU A 17 31.16 15.92 -38.50
CA LEU A 17 30.69 14.89 -39.43
C LEU A 17 30.06 15.51 -40.69
N VAL A 18 29.23 16.54 -40.52
CA VAL A 18 28.64 17.28 -41.66
C VAL A 18 29.72 18.02 -42.46
N ALA A 19 30.67 18.67 -41.80
CA ALA A 19 31.78 19.34 -42.49
C ALA A 19 32.65 18.35 -43.28
N ALA A 20 33.00 17.21 -42.69
CA ALA A 20 33.78 16.17 -43.38
C ALA A 20 33.03 15.58 -44.58
N ALA A 21 31.72 15.36 -44.45
CA ALA A 21 30.87 14.85 -45.53
C ALA A 21 30.78 15.82 -46.73
N ILE A 22 30.98 17.12 -46.53
CA ILE A 22 30.99 18.13 -47.61
C ILE A 22 32.39 18.33 -48.20
N ILE A 23 33.44 18.34 -47.37
CA ILE A 23 34.81 18.66 -47.79
C ILE A 23 35.43 17.53 -48.64
N VAL A 24 35.28 16.27 -48.21
CA VAL A 24 35.85 15.10 -48.90
C VAL A 24 35.41 14.96 -50.37
N PRO A 25 34.11 15.03 -50.72
CA PRO A 25 33.68 14.91 -52.12
C PRO A 25 34.10 16.10 -52.98
N LEU A 26 34.15 17.31 -52.40
CA LEU A 26 34.60 18.50 -53.10
C LEU A 26 36.08 18.37 -53.47
N LEU A 27 36.87 17.74 -52.59
CA LEU A 27 38.27 17.43 -52.80
C LEU A 27 38.46 16.31 -53.85
N ILE A 28 37.63 15.26 -53.83
CA ILE A 28 37.62 14.20 -54.86
C ILE A 28 37.27 14.77 -56.24
N LEU A 29 36.27 15.66 -56.31
CA LEU A 29 35.83 16.30 -57.55
C LEU A 29 36.91 17.26 -58.10
N LEU A 30 37.59 18.01 -57.21
CA LEU A 30 38.73 18.86 -57.57
C LEU A 30 39.89 18.03 -58.13
N VAL A 31 40.25 16.92 -57.47
CA VAL A 31 41.33 16.02 -57.93
C VAL A 31 40.95 15.36 -59.26
N GLY A 32 39.71 14.90 -59.41
CA GLY A 32 39.20 14.35 -60.67
C GLY A 32 39.26 15.37 -61.82
N MET A 33 38.88 16.62 -61.55
CA MET A 33 38.97 17.72 -62.51
C MET A 33 40.45 18.02 -62.86
N LEU A 34 41.34 18.08 -61.88
CA LEU A 34 42.77 18.35 -62.11
C LEU A 34 43.44 17.26 -62.96
N LEU A 35 43.06 15.99 -62.74
CA LEU A 35 43.55 14.85 -63.54
C LEU A 35 42.99 14.85 -64.98
N LEU A 36 41.73 15.28 -65.16
CA LEU A 36 41.10 15.40 -66.47
C LEU A 36 41.70 16.54 -67.31
N PHE A 37 42.03 17.67 -66.70
CA PHE A 37 42.58 18.84 -67.41
C PHE A 37 44.12 18.87 -67.47
N GLY A 38 44.82 18.14 -66.60
CA GLY A 38 46.28 18.15 -66.49
C GLY A 38 47.02 17.18 -67.40
N THR A 39 46.32 16.30 -68.13
CA THR A 39 46.97 15.32 -69.03
C THR A 39 46.92 15.77 -70.50
N PRO A 40 48.08 15.90 -71.19
CA PRO A 40 48.10 16.30 -72.61
C PRO A 40 47.44 15.20 -73.46
N ALA A 41 46.53 15.62 -74.33
CA ALA A 41 45.63 14.78 -75.12
C ALA A 41 46.33 13.61 -75.83
N SER A 42 46.23 12.41 -75.25
CA SER A 42 46.52 11.14 -75.93
C SER A 42 45.22 10.36 -76.12
N LYS A 43 45.08 9.67 -77.26
CA LYS A 43 43.86 9.08 -77.86
C LYS A 43 43.19 7.92 -77.09
N ASN A 44 43.08 7.96 -75.76
CA ASN A 44 42.49 6.88 -74.97
C ASN A 44 41.06 7.21 -74.50
N SER A 45 40.09 7.10 -75.40
CA SER A 45 38.66 7.36 -75.13
C SER A 45 38.04 6.45 -74.06
N SER A 46 38.59 5.25 -73.84
CA SER A 46 38.12 4.30 -72.82
C SER A 46 38.35 4.78 -71.38
N LEU A 47 39.47 5.48 -71.13
CA LEU A 47 39.83 5.96 -69.80
C LEU A 47 38.92 7.12 -69.36
N VAL A 48 38.57 7.99 -70.31
CA VAL A 48 37.62 9.09 -70.10
C VAL A 48 36.23 8.54 -69.75
N ALA A 49 35.75 7.52 -70.47
CA ALA A 49 34.46 6.89 -70.18
C ALA A 49 34.42 6.26 -68.77
N ALA A 50 35.48 5.52 -68.37
CA ALA A 50 35.57 4.93 -67.04
C ALA A 50 35.56 6.01 -65.92
N ALA A 51 36.28 7.11 -66.12
CA ALA A 51 36.29 8.22 -65.17
C ALA A 51 34.90 8.85 -64.98
N PHE A 52 34.14 9.06 -66.07
CA PHE A 52 32.78 9.57 -65.98
C PHE A 52 31.82 8.61 -65.26
N THR A 53 31.92 7.30 -65.52
CA THR A 53 31.09 6.30 -64.82
C THR A 53 31.40 6.24 -63.32
N PHE A 54 32.67 6.35 -62.94
CA PHE A 54 33.10 6.39 -61.54
C PHE A 54 32.59 7.66 -60.85
N CYS A 55 32.73 8.83 -61.47
CA CYS A 55 32.18 10.08 -60.96
C CYS A 55 30.66 9.99 -60.76
N GLY A 56 29.93 9.42 -61.71
CA GLY A 56 28.48 9.20 -61.57
C GLY A 56 28.12 8.31 -60.37
N ALA A 57 28.87 7.22 -60.15
CA ALA A 57 28.68 6.34 -59.01
C ALA A 57 28.97 7.04 -57.67
N VAL A 58 30.05 7.83 -57.60
CA VAL A 58 30.43 8.60 -56.40
C VAL A 58 29.37 9.66 -56.06
N VAL A 59 28.87 10.40 -57.05
CA VAL A 59 27.80 11.39 -56.84
C VAL A 59 26.53 10.72 -56.31
N THR A 60 26.15 9.58 -56.87
CA THR A 60 24.95 8.83 -56.44
C THR A 60 25.09 8.29 -55.00
N ALA A 61 26.26 7.74 -54.66
CA ALA A 61 26.56 7.28 -53.31
C ALA A 61 26.53 8.45 -52.30
N TRP A 62 27.01 9.62 -52.71
CA TRP A 62 27.04 10.80 -51.85
C TRP A 62 25.65 11.38 -51.57
N VAL A 63 24.81 11.52 -52.61
CA VAL A 63 23.40 11.93 -52.46
C VAL A 63 22.66 10.97 -51.52
N SER A 64 22.91 9.66 -51.65
CA SER A 64 22.34 8.64 -50.78
C SER A 64 22.79 8.78 -49.33
N MET A 65 24.09 9.05 -49.10
CA MET A 65 24.63 9.28 -47.77
C MET A 65 24.04 10.52 -47.11
N ILE A 66 23.92 11.63 -47.84
CA ILE A 66 23.26 12.86 -47.34
C ILE A 66 21.81 12.57 -46.97
N GLY A 67 21.07 11.86 -47.84
CA GLY A 67 19.69 11.47 -47.58
C GLY A 67 19.53 10.66 -46.29
N LEU A 68 20.45 9.71 -46.04
CA LEU A 68 20.45 8.93 -44.79
C LEU A 68 20.77 9.77 -43.56
N VAL A 69 21.71 10.71 -43.64
CA VAL A 69 22.05 11.60 -42.51
C VAL A 69 20.90 12.55 -42.19
N LEU A 70 20.29 13.17 -43.22
CA LEU A 70 19.13 14.04 -43.04
C LEU A 70 17.94 13.27 -42.46
N LYS A 71 17.72 12.04 -42.92
CA LYS A 71 16.68 11.15 -42.38
C LYS A 71 16.94 10.86 -40.89
N LYS A 72 18.16 10.46 -40.52
CA LYS A 72 18.50 10.19 -39.11
C LYS A 72 18.33 11.41 -38.21
N LEU A 73 18.71 12.60 -38.68
CA LEU A 73 18.52 13.83 -37.91
C LEU A 73 17.04 14.20 -37.76
N ALA A 74 16.24 13.98 -38.81
CA ALA A 74 14.80 14.18 -38.76
C ALA A 74 14.13 13.18 -37.79
N ASP A 75 14.49 11.90 -37.87
CA ASP A 75 13.98 10.84 -37.00
C ASP A 75 14.33 11.14 -35.52
N ALA A 76 15.59 11.48 -35.22
CA ALA A 76 16.02 11.81 -33.86
C ALA A 76 15.35 13.07 -33.29
N ARG A 77 15.04 14.06 -34.15
CA ARG A 77 14.28 15.25 -33.74
C ARG A 77 12.82 14.88 -33.45
N LEU A 78 12.21 14.05 -34.29
CA LEU A 78 10.83 13.62 -34.14
C LEU A 78 10.65 12.77 -32.88
N GLU A 79 11.60 11.89 -32.56
CA GLU A 79 11.62 11.13 -31.30
C GLU A 79 11.66 12.04 -30.08
N ARG A 80 12.54 13.05 -30.06
CA ARG A 80 12.59 14.03 -28.94
C ARG A 80 11.33 14.86 -28.82
N GLU A 81 10.76 15.32 -29.94
CA GLU A 81 9.50 16.07 -29.92
C GLU A 81 8.35 15.19 -29.40
N ARG A 82 8.35 13.90 -29.73
CA ARG A 82 7.40 12.92 -29.22
C ARG A 82 7.58 12.67 -27.72
N GLU A 83 8.79 12.42 -27.24
CA GLU A 83 9.08 12.24 -25.81
C GLU A 83 8.65 13.45 -24.98
N LEU A 84 8.93 14.67 -25.47
CA LEU A 84 8.51 15.90 -24.80
C LEU A 84 6.99 16.09 -24.83
N ALA A 85 6.32 15.70 -25.92
CA ALA A 85 4.87 15.75 -26.01
C ALA A 85 4.21 14.74 -25.06
N GLU A 86 4.73 13.51 -24.99
CA GLU A 86 4.26 12.46 -24.08
C GLU A 86 4.45 12.88 -22.62
N ALA A 87 5.63 13.39 -22.24
CA ALA A 87 5.89 13.88 -20.89
C ALA A 87 5.02 15.09 -20.48
N ARG A 88 4.64 15.96 -21.44
CA ARG A 88 3.70 17.06 -21.19
C ARG A 88 2.28 16.54 -20.97
N LEU A 89 1.82 15.62 -21.81
CA LEU A 89 0.51 15.00 -21.70
C LEU A 89 0.36 14.25 -20.37
N GLU A 90 1.39 13.52 -19.94
CA GLU A 90 1.40 12.84 -18.64
C GLU A 90 1.27 13.84 -17.47
N ARG A 91 1.98 14.98 -17.52
CA ARG A 91 1.86 16.03 -16.50
C ARG A 91 0.48 16.66 -16.48
N GLU A 92 -0.07 16.99 -17.65
CA GLU A 92 -1.42 17.54 -17.77
C GLU A 92 -2.46 16.57 -17.21
N HIS A 93 -2.31 15.27 -17.49
CA HIS A 93 -3.19 14.23 -16.96
C HIS A 93 -3.06 14.08 -15.43
N GLN A 94 -1.85 14.18 -14.88
CA GLN A 94 -1.63 14.20 -13.43
C GLN A 94 -2.24 15.44 -12.77
N ASP A 95 -2.08 16.62 -13.37
CA ASP A 95 -2.64 17.88 -12.86
C ASP A 95 -4.18 17.87 -12.91
N GLU A 96 -4.77 17.37 -14.00
CA GLU A 96 -6.21 17.19 -14.11
C GLU A 96 -6.73 16.19 -13.08
N SER A 97 -6.07 15.03 -12.93
CA SER A 97 -6.41 14.04 -11.90
C SER A 97 -6.35 14.63 -10.49
N ASN A 98 -5.31 15.41 -10.17
CA ASN A 98 -5.18 16.09 -8.88
C ASN A 98 -6.31 17.11 -8.66
N ARG A 99 -6.67 17.89 -9.69
CA ARG A 99 -7.80 18.84 -9.61
C ARG A 99 -9.13 18.12 -9.40
N LEU A 100 -9.37 17.02 -10.10
CA LEU A 100 -10.58 16.22 -9.94
C LEU A 100 -10.64 15.60 -8.54
N ARG A 101 -9.52 15.14 -7.99
CA ARG A 101 -9.43 14.63 -6.61
C ARG A 101 -9.74 15.73 -5.58
N LEU A 102 -9.22 16.94 -5.79
CA LEU A 102 -9.51 18.09 -4.92
C LEU A 102 -10.97 18.52 -5.00
N ASP A 103 -11.56 18.61 -6.21
CA ASP A 103 -12.98 18.94 -6.36
C ASP A 103 -13.87 17.86 -5.72
N ALA A 104 -13.55 16.58 -5.93
CA ALA A 104 -14.26 15.47 -5.29
C ALA A 104 -14.14 15.50 -3.77
N ALA A 105 -12.96 15.81 -3.22
CA ALA A 105 -12.76 15.98 -1.78
C ALA A 105 -13.52 17.18 -1.21
N MET A 106 -13.56 18.30 -1.95
CA MET A 106 -14.36 19.47 -1.57
C MET A 106 -15.85 19.16 -1.56
N ARG A 107 -16.36 18.45 -2.56
CA ARG A 107 -17.76 17.99 -2.59
C ARG A 107 -18.05 17.01 -1.45
N ALA A 108 -17.15 16.07 -1.16
CA ALA A 108 -17.28 15.19 0.00
C ALA A 108 -17.34 16.00 1.31
N GLY A 109 -16.50 17.03 1.45
CA GLY A 109 -16.55 17.97 2.58
C GLY A 109 -17.86 18.74 2.68
N GLN A 110 -18.42 19.20 1.55
CA GLN A 110 -19.72 19.86 1.50
C GLN A 110 -20.87 18.93 1.92
N LEU A 111 -20.78 17.63 1.60
CA LEU A 111 -21.76 16.63 2.07
C LEU A 111 -21.67 16.37 3.57
N LEU A 112 -20.50 16.61 4.18
CA LEU A 112 -20.27 16.46 5.62
C LEU A 112 -20.64 17.73 6.40
N ALA A 113 -20.54 18.90 5.75
CA ALA A 113 -20.96 20.17 6.32
C ALA A 113 -22.47 20.13 6.59
N SER A 114 -22.83 20.12 7.87
CA SER A 114 -24.23 20.12 8.30
C SER A 114 -24.75 21.54 8.34
N ASP A 115 -25.91 21.79 7.74
CA ASP A 115 -26.72 22.95 8.13
C ASP A 115 -27.23 22.68 9.56
N ALA A 116 -27.17 23.67 10.46
CA ALA A 116 -27.56 23.53 11.86
C ALA A 116 -29.03 23.06 12.02
N THR A 117 -29.83 23.27 10.99
CA THR A 117 -31.25 22.91 10.96
C THR A 117 -31.52 21.46 10.52
N HIS A 118 -30.63 20.84 9.73
CA HIS A 118 -30.85 19.53 9.13
C HIS A 118 -29.51 18.75 9.03
N PRO A 119 -29.19 17.90 10.02
CA PRO A 119 -27.98 17.09 9.96
C PRO A 119 -28.04 16.12 8.76
N PRO A 120 -26.92 15.89 8.06
CA PRO A 120 -26.87 14.98 6.93
C PRO A 120 -27.21 13.55 7.38
N ALA A 121 -27.88 12.80 6.51
CA ALA A 121 -28.19 11.40 6.79
C ALA A 121 -26.88 10.60 7.00
N PRO A 122 -26.82 9.66 7.97
CA PRO A 122 -25.59 8.90 8.26
C PRO A 122 -24.98 8.19 7.05
N ALA A 123 -25.81 7.74 6.10
CA ALA A 123 -25.36 7.13 4.85
C ALA A 123 -24.59 8.11 3.95
N VAL A 124 -24.97 9.39 3.93
CA VAL A 124 -24.28 10.45 3.19
C VAL A 124 -22.92 10.74 3.84
N VAL A 125 -22.89 10.80 5.17
CA VAL A 125 -21.67 10.99 5.96
C VAL A 125 -20.68 9.84 5.70
N ALA A 126 -21.15 8.60 5.84
CA ALA A 126 -20.36 7.41 5.55
C ALA A 126 -19.82 7.41 4.11
N SER A 127 -20.68 7.72 3.13
CA SER A 127 -20.27 7.79 1.72
C SER A 127 -19.21 8.87 1.49
N GLY A 128 -19.35 10.04 2.11
CA GLY A 128 -18.36 11.12 2.04
C GLY A 128 -17.00 10.70 2.59
N LEU A 129 -16.96 10.08 3.78
CA LEU A 129 -15.71 9.60 4.37
C LEU A 129 -15.06 8.48 3.53
N LEU A 130 -15.85 7.54 3.03
CA LEU A 130 -15.33 6.46 2.17
C LEU A 130 -14.84 6.96 0.80
N VAL A 131 -15.41 8.04 0.28
CA VAL A 131 -14.88 8.71 -0.91
C VAL A 131 -13.54 9.38 -0.59
N LEU A 132 -13.42 10.07 0.56
CA LEU A 132 -12.14 10.66 0.98
C LEU A 132 -11.03 9.61 1.12
N THR A 133 -11.31 8.43 1.67
CA THR A 133 -10.30 7.37 1.76
C THR A 133 -9.89 6.85 0.38
N ARG A 134 -10.81 6.74 -0.58
CA ARG A 134 -10.50 6.35 -1.97
C ARG A 134 -9.74 7.40 -2.77
N LEU A 135 -9.85 8.68 -2.38
CA LEU A 135 -9.11 9.80 -2.99
C LEU A 135 -7.71 10.01 -2.38
N ASP A 136 -7.24 9.05 -1.58
CA ASP A 136 -5.97 9.12 -0.84
C ASP A 136 -5.92 10.29 0.17
N GLN A 137 -7.10 10.74 0.64
CA GLN A 137 -7.26 11.76 1.68
C GLN A 137 -7.59 11.11 3.03
N VAL A 138 -6.90 10.01 3.34
CA VAL A 138 -7.20 9.16 4.50
C VAL A 138 -7.00 9.91 5.82
N GLY A 139 -5.95 10.75 5.92
CA GLY A 139 -5.70 11.59 7.10
C GLY A 139 -6.86 12.56 7.40
N LEU A 140 -7.43 13.19 6.37
CA LEU A 140 -8.60 14.05 6.52
C LEU A 140 -9.84 13.23 6.94
N ALA A 141 -10.08 12.08 6.28
CA ALA A 141 -11.21 11.22 6.62
C ALA A 141 -11.20 10.79 8.09
N VAL A 142 -10.05 10.37 8.61
CA VAL A 142 -9.87 9.98 10.01
C VAL A 142 -10.02 11.16 10.95
N THR A 143 -9.53 12.34 10.57
CA THR A 143 -9.67 13.55 11.39
C THR A 143 -11.14 13.93 11.55
N LEU A 144 -11.91 13.88 10.46
CA LEU A 144 -13.36 14.11 10.51
C LEU A 144 -14.09 13.01 11.29
N LEU A 145 -13.59 11.77 11.24
CA LEU A 145 -14.19 10.66 11.99
C LEU A 145 -14.18 10.90 13.50
N VAL A 146 -13.17 11.60 14.05
CA VAL A 146 -13.11 11.95 15.48
C VAL A 146 -14.37 12.68 15.95
N ASP A 147 -14.87 13.63 15.15
CA ASP A 147 -16.02 14.45 15.50
C ASP A 147 -17.36 13.77 15.14
N LEU A 148 -17.33 12.83 14.19
CA LEU A 148 -18.54 12.18 13.66
C LEU A 148 -18.89 10.89 14.41
N TRP A 149 -17.91 10.26 15.07
CA TRP A 149 -18.04 8.98 15.73
C TRP A 149 -17.83 9.09 17.24
N THR A 150 -18.75 9.82 17.90
CA THR A 150 -18.80 9.96 19.36
C THR A 150 -19.81 9.01 19.98
N GLU A 151 -19.76 8.86 21.31
CA GLU A 151 -20.68 8.02 22.07
C GLU A 151 -22.05 8.69 22.22
N GLU A 152 -22.08 10.01 22.41
CA GLU A 152 -23.30 10.75 22.73
C GLU A 152 -24.20 10.97 21.52
N ASN A 153 -23.61 11.09 20.32
CA ASN A 153 -24.35 11.37 19.09
C ASN A 153 -23.63 10.82 17.84
N PRO A 154 -23.66 9.49 17.63
CA PRO A 154 -23.00 8.88 16.48
C PRO A 154 -23.68 9.31 15.18
N ARG A 155 -22.96 10.10 14.37
CA ARG A 155 -23.42 10.51 13.02
C ARG A 155 -23.08 9.49 11.94
N ILE A 156 -22.34 8.44 12.31
CA ILE A 156 -21.91 7.35 11.44
C ILE A 156 -22.05 6.01 12.17
N SER A 157 -22.36 4.96 11.42
CA SER A 157 -22.42 3.60 11.97
C SER A 157 -21.02 3.08 12.33
N SER A 158 -20.95 2.12 13.26
CA SER A 158 -19.68 1.51 13.67
C SER A 158 -18.97 0.81 12.50
N GLU A 159 -19.70 0.13 11.63
CA GLU A 159 -19.14 -0.58 10.47
C GLU A 159 -18.49 0.41 9.48
N ALA A 160 -19.16 1.52 9.19
CA ALA A 160 -18.60 2.54 8.30
C ALA A 160 -17.37 3.24 8.92
N ALA A 161 -17.38 3.49 10.23
CA ALA A 161 -16.23 4.01 10.95
C ALA A 161 -15.04 3.03 10.91
N ILE A 162 -15.28 1.73 11.11
CA ILE A 162 -14.25 0.69 11.03
C ILE A 162 -13.65 0.60 9.63
N LEU A 163 -14.43 0.78 8.56
CA LEU A 163 -13.89 0.83 7.20
C LEU A 163 -12.95 2.03 6.97
N VAL A 164 -13.23 3.19 7.60
CA VAL A 164 -12.34 4.36 7.54
C VAL A 164 -11.06 4.10 8.35
N ILE A 165 -11.18 3.51 9.54
CA ILE A 165 -10.03 3.10 10.38
C ILE A 165 -9.17 2.07 9.66
N ASP A 166 -9.78 1.09 8.99
CA ASP A 166 -9.07 0.08 8.19
C ASP A 166 -8.22 0.72 7.10
N ALA A 167 -8.80 1.66 6.33
CA ALA A 167 -8.06 2.40 5.31
C ALA A 167 -6.89 3.19 5.91
N ALA A 168 -7.08 3.78 7.09
CA ALA A 168 -6.06 4.54 7.80
C ALA A 168 -4.91 3.69 8.34
N LEU A 169 -5.20 2.52 8.89
CA LEU A 169 -4.20 1.57 9.35
C LEU A 169 -3.37 0.98 8.19
N ARG A 170 -3.95 0.90 6.98
CA ARG A 170 -3.21 0.51 5.76
C ARG A 170 -2.36 1.63 5.16
N SER A 171 -2.58 2.89 5.55
CA SER A 171 -1.79 4.00 5.03
C SER A 171 -0.32 3.86 5.45
N THR A 172 0.60 4.46 4.71
CA THR A 172 2.03 4.48 5.06
C THR A 172 2.39 5.61 6.02
N THR A 173 1.41 6.40 6.48
CA THR A 173 1.63 7.60 7.29
C THR A 173 1.48 7.25 8.77
N PRO A 174 2.56 7.26 9.58
CA PRO A 174 2.52 6.80 10.96
C PRO A 174 1.57 7.61 11.86
N THR A 175 1.41 8.91 11.58
CA THR A 175 0.48 9.77 12.33
C THR A 175 -0.97 9.40 12.06
N THR A 176 -1.33 9.10 10.80
CA THR A 176 -2.68 8.65 10.43
C THR A 176 -3.01 7.29 11.06
N GLN A 177 -2.07 6.36 11.06
CA GLN A 177 -2.23 5.06 11.74
C GLN A 177 -2.43 5.23 13.25
N LEU A 178 -1.66 6.11 13.89
CA LEU A 178 -1.78 6.39 15.32
C LEU A 178 -3.15 6.97 15.69
N VAL A 179 -3.63 7.97 14.93
CA VAL A 179 -4.96 8.56 15.17
C VAL A 179 -6.05 7.51 14.97
N ALA A 180 -5.93 6.66 13.94
CA ALA A 180 -6.89 5.58 13.71
C ALA A 180 -6.94 4.57 14.87
N ALA A 181 -5.78 4.16 15.39
CA ALA A 181 -5.69 3.29 16.56
C ALA A 181 -6.28 3.94 17.82
N GLU A 182 -6.07 5.24 18.01
CA GLU A 182 -6.66 5.99 19.12
C GLU A 182 -8.19 6.07 19.03
N ILE A 183 -8.74 6.35 17.84
CA ILE A 183 -10.20 6.36 17.63
C ILE A 183 -10.79 4.96 17.87
N LEU A 184 -10.12 3.91 17.39
CA LEU A 184 -10.52 2.52 17.63
C LEU A 184 -10.57 2.19 19.13
N CYS A 185 -9.51 2.55 19.87
CA CYS A 185 -9.42 2.32 21.31
C CYS A 185 -10.50 3.08 22.08
N ARG A 186 -10.71 4.37 21.78
CA ARG A 186 -11.75 5.19 22.43
C ARG A 186 -13.17 4.64 22.25
N ASN A 187 -13.42 3.95 21.13
CA ASN A 187 -14.73 3.39 20.79
C ASN A 187 -14.78 1.86 20.96
N ALA A 188 -13.80 1.23 21.60
CA ALA A 188 -13.71 -0.23 21.66
C ALA A 188 -14.90 -0.89 22.39
N THR A 189 -15.40 -0.25 23.44
CA THR A 189 -16.45 -0.77 24.34
C THR A 189 -17.83 -0.95 23.71
N ARG A 190 -18.07 -0.31 22.56
CA ARG A 190 -19.31 -0.37 21.78
C ARG A 190 -19.21 -1.28 20.56
N LEU A 191 -18.04 -1.90 20.35
CA LEU A 191 -17.79 -2.83 19.26
C LEU A 191 -18.04 -4.26 19.73
N ASP A 192 -18.36 -5.13 18.79
CA ASP A 192 -18.60 -6.55 19.06
C ASP A 192 -17.39 -7.35 18.57
N PRO A 193 -16.66 -8.05 19.47
CA PRO A 193 -15.57 -8.96 19.12
C PRO A 193 -15.86 -9.89 17.96
N CYS A 194 -17.07 -10.45 17.97
CA CYS A 194 -17.45 -11.59 17.15
C CYS A 194 -17.90 -11.14 15.76
N GLN A 195 -18.20 -9.85 15.59
CA GLN A 195 -18.59 -9.28 14.30
C GLN A 195 -17.34 -8.87 13.51
N SER A 196 -17.16 -9.48 12.34
CA SER A 196 -16.02 -9.15 11.45
C SER A 196 -16.03 -7.69 11.01
N LEU A 197 -17.20 -7.07 10.85
CA LEU A 197 -17.34 -5.65 10.48
C LEU A 197 -16.95 -4.67 11.61
N HIS A 198 -16.79 -5.16 12.84
CA HIS A 198 -16.38 -4.37 14.00
C HIS A 198 -14.87 -4.43 14.26
N TRP A 199 -14.12 -5.14 13.42
CA TRP A 199 -12.68 -5.23 13.51
C TRP A 199 -12.03 -4.85 12.17
N PRO A 200 -11.00 -3.98 12.14
CA PRO A 200 -10.33 -3.64 10.90
C PRO A 200 -9.72 -4.89 10.25
N SER A 201 -10.13 -5.17 9.01
CA SER A 201 -9.61 -6.30 8.22
C SER A 201 -8.09 -6.24 7.97
N SER A 202 -7.46 -5.07 8.05
CA SER A 202 -6.01 -4.88 8.03
C SER A 202 -5.32 -5.50 9.24
N LEU A 203 -6.05 -5.73 10.33
CA LEU A 203 -5.56 -6.39 11.54
C LEU A 203 -5.95 -7.87 11.58
N GLU A 204 -6.88 -8.30 10.73
CA GLU A 204 -7.34 -9.69 10.63
C GLU A 204 -6.39 -10.49 9.71
N GLY A 205 -5.42 -11.16 10.33
CA GLY A 205 -4.44 -11.99 9.61
C GLY A 205 -3.38 -11.22 8.82
N ARG A 206 -3.37 -9.88 8.90
CA ARG A 206 -2.42 -8.99 8.19
C ARG A 206 -1.78 -7.93 9.08
N TRP A 207 -1.49 -8.30 10.33
CA TRP A 207 -0.82 -7.40 11.28
C TRP A 207 0.43 -6.75 10.66
N ASN A 208 0.57 -5.44 10.80
CA ASN A 208 1.72 -4.68 10.31
C ASN A 208 2.79 -4.55 11.42
N PRO A 209 3.93 -5.25 11.32
CA PRO A 209 4.99 -5.16 12.33
C PRO A 209 5.66 -3.78 12.37
N ASP A 210 5.50 -2.96 11.32
CA ASP A 210 6.10 -1.62 11.22
C ASP A 210 5.28 -0.54 11.95
N PHE A 211 4.14 -0.90 12.55
CA PHE A 211 3.42 0.04 13.41
C PHE A 211 4.31 0.58 14.53
N SER A 212 4.13 1.85 14.89
CA SER A 212 4.84 2.38 16.06
C SER A 212 4.38 1.67 17.33
N GLY A 213 5.27 1.54 18.32
CA GLY A 213 4.94 0.85 19.58
C GLY A 213 3.65 1.36 20.22
N ARG A 214 3.43 2.67 20.23
CA ARG A 214 2.18 3.28 20.73
C ARG A 214 0.94 2.84 19.94
N THR A 215 1.04 2.75 18.62
CA THR A 215 -0.06 2.29 17.75
C THR A 215 -0.39 0.83 18.06
N LYS A 216 0.63 -0.04 18.17
CA LYS A 216 0.46 -1.46 18.52
C LYS A 216 -0.28 -1.61 19.85
N LEU A 217 0.12 -0.84 20.86
CA LEU A 217 -0.48 -0.89 22.20
C LEU A 217 -1.94 -0.43 22.22
N LEU A 218 -2.27 0.67 21.54
CA LEU A 218 -3.64 1.16 21.44
C LEU A 218 -4.55 0.13 20.76
N ILE A 219 -4.04 -0.58 19.74
CA ILE A 219 -4.81 -1.65 19.08
C ILE A 219 -5.02 -2.85 20.02
N ILE A 220 -4.00 -3.24 20.77
CA ILE A 220 -4.10 -4.34 21.76
C ILE A 220 -5.06 -3.98 22.88
N GLU A 221 -4.98 -2.75 23.40
CA GLU A 221 -5.89 -2.23 24.42
C GLU A 221 -7.34 -2.18 23.90
N ALA A 222 -7.54 -1.67 22.68
CA ALA A 222 -8.85 -1.69 22.02
C ALA A 222 -9.42 -3.12 21.90
N LEU A 223 -8.60 -4.09 21.53
CA LEU A 223 -9.04 -5.49 21.44
C LEU A 223 -9.46 -6.04 22.81
N ALA A 224 -8.67 -5.75 23.86
CA ALA A 224 -8.97 -6.19 25.22
C ALA A 224 -10.27 -5.53 25.75
N ASP A 225 -10.42 -4.22 25.59
CA ASP A 225 -11.61 -3.49 26.03
C ASP A 225 -12.87 -3.95 25.30
N MET A 226 -12.77 -4.21 23.99
CA MET A 226 -13.85 -4.78 23.21
C MET A 226 -14.26 -6.17 23.73
N MET A 227 -13.32 -6.99 24.22
CA MET A 227 -13.67 -8.29 24.85
C MET A 227 -14.31 -8.13 26.21
N LEU A 228 -13.70 -7.31 27.07
CA LEU A 228 -14.11 -7.16 28.46
C LEU A 228 -15.52 -6.59 28.59
N THR A 229 -15.99 -5.88 27.57
CA THR A 229 -17.35 -5.33 27.48
C THR A 229 -18.34 -6.24 26.76
N ALA A 230 -17.87 -7.21 25.97
CA ALA A 230 -18.72 -8.13 25.26
C ALA A 230 -19.25 -9.26 26.17
N PRO A 231 -20.37 -9.90 25.78
CA PRO A 231 -20.86 -11.08 26.47
C PRO A 231 -19.79 -12.19 26.53
N ALA A 232 -19.49 -12.65 27.74
CA ALA A 232 -18.52 -13.71 27.99
C ALA A 232 -19.06 -15.06 27.46
N ASN A 233 -18.72 -15.39 26.21
CA ASN A 233 -19.12 -16.62 25.55
C ASN A 233 -17.95 -17.27 24.79
N GLU A 234 -18.15 -18.50 24.34
CA GLU A 234 -17.12 -19.29 23.67
C GLU A 234 -16.57 -18.60 22.40
N ALA A 235 -17.43 -17.97 21.59
CA ALA A 235 -17.01 -17.32 20.36
C ALA A 235 -16.14 -16.09 20.61
N ALA A 236 -16.48 -15.27 21.62
CA ALA A 236 -15.68 -14.13 22.01
C ALA A 236 -14.28 -14.56 22.47
N LEU A 237 -14.20 -15.60 23.31
CA LEU A 237 -12.94 -16.18 23.79
C LEU A 237 -12.05 -16.67 22.65
N ARG A 238 -12.64 -17.36 21.65
CA ARG A 238 -11.90 -17.81 20.46
C ARG A 238 -11.41 -16.64 19.61
N ALA A 239 -12.28 -15.67 19.34
CA ALA A 239 -11.96 -14.51 18.51
C ALA A 239 -10.77 -13.73 19.09
N VAL A 240 -10.75 -13.49 20.40
CA VAL A 240 -9.62 -12.80 21.04
C VAL A 240 -8.35 -13.63 21.01
N ALA A 241 -8.42 -14.93 21.27
CA ALA A 241 -7.25 -15.79 21.26
C ALA A 241 -6.57 -15.82 19.87
N VAL A 242 -7.37 -15.99 18.80
CA VAL A 242 -6.86 -16.00 17.43
C VAL A 242 -6.29 -14.65 17.02
N ARG A 243 -6.96 -13.54 17.38
CA ARG A 243 -6.48 -12.18 17.07
C ARG A 243 -5.19 -11.85 17.82
N LEU A 244 -5.09 -12.16 19.12
CA LEU A 244 -3.88 -11.97 19.90
C LEU A 244 -2.73 -12.83 19.35
N TYR A 245 -3.01 -14.08 18.97
CA TYR A 245 -2.00 -14.93 18.34
C TYR A 245 -1.49 -14.33 17.02
N ALA A 246 -2.37 -13.75 16.21
CA ALA A 246 -1.96 -13.11 14.96
C ALA A 246 -1.00 -11.93 15.19
N VAL A 247 -1.18 -11.16 16.27
CA VAL A 247 -0.23 -10.13 16.68
C VAL A 247 1.09 -10.75 17.11
N TRP A 248 1.05 -11.75 18.00
CA TRP A 248 2.25 -12.42 18.50
C TRP A 248 3.12 -13.03 17.40
N ASP A 249 2.48 -13.69 16.43
CA ASP A 249 3.14 -14.39 15.33
C ASP A 249 3.82 -13.43 14.35
N ALA A 250 3.23 -12.24 14.14
CA ALA A 250 3.79 -11.23 13.24
C ALA A 250 4.98 -10.46 13.87
N GLU A 251 5.13 -10.46 15.19
CA GLU A 251 6.12 -9.63 15.92
C GLU A 251 7.47 -10.33 16.14
N ILE A 252 7.97 -11.08 15.16
CA ILE A 252 9.15 -11.97 15.30
C ILE A 252 10.41 -11.25 15.84
N GLY A 253 10.54 -9.93 15.66
CA GLY A 253 11.69 -9.14 16.11
C GLY A 253 11.46 -8.21 17.31
N ASP A 254 10.25 -8.16 17.89
CA ASP A 254 9.94 -7.27 19.02
C ASP A 254 9.47 -8.07 20.25
N ASP A 255 10.45 -8.53 21.04
CA ASP A 255 10.19 -9.28 22.27
C ASP A 255 9.29 -8.52 23.24
N ARG A 256 9.31 -7.18 23.23
CA ARG A 256 8.51 -6.37 24.15
C ARG A 256 7.02 -6.56 23.87
N VAL A 257 6.63 -6.44 22.60
CA VAL A 257 5.23 -6.63 22.19
C VAL A 257 4.83 -8.10 22.34
N ARG A 258 5.69 -9.04 21.93
CA ARG A 258 5.43 -10.49 22.10
C ARG A 258 5.27 -10.88 23.57
N GLY A 259 6.06 -10.31 24.47
CA GLY A 259 5.97 -10.53 25.91
C GLY A 259 4.63 -10.06 26.46
N CYS A 260 4.20 -8.85 26.10
CA CYS A 260 2.90 -8.31 26.49
C CYS A 260 1.74 -9.16 25.95
N VAL A 261 1.73 -9.48 24.66
CA VAL A 261 0.69 -10.32 24.05
C VAL A 261 0.70 -11.73 24.64
N GLY A 262 1.88 -12.29 24.92
CA GLY A 262 2.05 -13.58 25.59
C GLY A 262 1.40 -13.60 26.98
N LYS A 263 1.49 -12.53 27.76
CA LYS A 263 0.76 -12.42 29.05
C LYS A 263 -0.75 -12.52 28.86
N LEU A 264 -1.30 -11.81 27.87
CA LEU A 264 -2.73 -11.82 27.57
C LEU A 264 -3.17 -13.21 27.11
N LEU A 265 -2.42 -13.85 26.20
CA LEU A 265 -2.71 -15.22 25.77
C LEU A 265 -2.65 -16.21 26.93
N LYS A 266 -1.63 -16.12 27.78
CA LYS A 266 -1.48 -16.95 28.97
C LYS A 266 -2.68 -16.84 29.92
N ALA A 267 -3.28 -15.67 30.03
CA ALA A 267 -4.48 -15.46 30.84
C ALA A 267 -5.72 -16.20 30.29
N LEU A 268 -5.78 -16.44 28.98
CA LEU A 268 -6.91 -17.11 28.33
C LEU A 268 -6.76 -18.64 28.27
N LEU A 269 -5.51 -19.16 28.36
CA LEU A 269 -5.20 -20.58 28.18
C LEU A 269 -6.03 -21.54 29.04
N PRO A 270 -6.23 -21.31 30.37
CA PRO A 270 -6.99 -22.27 31.18
C PRO A 270 -8.41 -22.49 30.66
N GLN A 271 -9.08 -21.42 30.22
CA GLN A 271 -10.43 -21.56 29.68
C GLN A 271 -10.42 -22.19 28.29
N LEU A 272 -9.45 -21.87 27.44
CA LEU A 272 -9.32 -22.47 26.11
C LEU A 272 -9.07 -23.98 26.18
N GLU A 273 -8.29 -24.45 27.15
CA GLU A 273 -8.05 -25.88 27.41
C GLU A 273 -9.34 -26.59 27.86
N LEU A 274 -10.13 -25.95 28.74
CA LEU A 274 -11.40 -26.48 29.23
C LEU A 274 -12.44 -26.66 28.12
N LEU A 275 -12.38 -25.87 27.04
CA LEU A 275 -13.26 -26.04 25.88
C LEU A 275 -13.01 -27.35 25.11
N GLY A 276 -11.82 -27.95 25.24
CA GLY A 276 -11.50 -29.25 24.63
C GLY A 276 -11.26 -29.24 23.12
N TYR A 277 -11.07 -28.07 22.48
CA TYR A 277 -10.75 -27.98 21.06
C TYR A 277 -9.23 -28.01 20.81
N SER A 278 -8.80 -28.68 19.74
CA SER A 278 -7.40 -28.69 19.29
C SER A 278 -7.06 -27.50 18.38
N ASN A 279 -8.06 -26.96 17.69
CA ASN A 279 -7.94 -25.82 16.79
C ASN A 279 -9.04 -24.77 17.01
N PHE A 280 -8.68 -23.53 16.73
CA PHE A 280 -9.54 -22.36 16.86
C PHE A 280 -9.52 -21.61 15.54
N MET A 281 -10.70 -21.28 15.02
CA MET A 281 -10.83 -20.51 13.79
C MET A 281 -11.50 -19.18 14.07
N HIS A 282 -10.98 -18.14 13.43
CA HIS A 282 -11.61 -16.83 13.37
C HIS A 282 -11.23 -16.16 12.05
N GLY A 283 -12.23 -15.73 11.28
CA GLY A 283 -12.02 -15.22 9.92
C GLY A 283 -11.43 -16.28 8.99
N ASN A 284 -10.29 -15.98 8.37
CA ASN A 284 -9.57 -16.88 7.47
C ASN A 284 -8.36 -17.59 8.13
N ARG A 285 -8.25 -17.53 9.47
CA ARG A 285 -7.09 -18.05 10.21
C ARG A 285 -7.49 -19.19 11.12
N GLU A 286 -6.72 -20.27 11.06
CA GLU A 286 -6.77 -21.40 11.98
C GLU A 286 -5.54 -21.35 12.89
N VAL A 287 -5.74 -21.54 14.19
CA VAL A 287 -4.68 -21.56 15.21
C VAL A 287 -4.86 -22.78 16.09
N ARG A 288 -3.80 -23.56 16.27
CA ARG A 288 -3.80 -24.74 17.16
C ARG A 288 -3.61 -24.33 18.61
N LEU A 289 -4.20 -25.09 19.54
CA LEU A 289 -4.02 -24.88 20.98
C LEU A 289 -2.53 -24.89 21.38
N GLU A 290 -1.73 -25.80 20.81
CA GLU A 290 -0.28 -25.86 21.03
C GLU A 290 0.44 -24.55 20.66
N GLN A 291 0.01 -23.89 19.58
CA GLN A 291 0.56 -22.61 19.16
C GLN A 291 0.20 -21.50 20.14
N LEU A 292 -1.02 -21.52 20.68
CA LEU A 292 -1.45 -20.59 21.73
C LEU A 292 -0.65 -20.81 23.03
N ILE A 293 -0.39 -22.07 23.41
CA ILE A 293 0.44 -22.41 24.57
C ILE A 293 1.88 -21.91 24.38
N ALA A 294 2.46 -22.15 23.20
CA ALA A 294 3.80 -21.65 22.87
C ALA A 294 3.87 -20.11 22.92
N ALA A 295 2.83 -19.44 22.43
CA ALA A 295 2.73 -17.99 22.50
C ALA A 295 2.54 -17.47 23.93
N GLY A 296 1.69 -18.11 24.73
CA GLY A 296 1.53 -17.79 26.16
C GLY A 296 2.81 -18.02 26.97
N SER A 297 3.66 -18.96 26.54
CA SER A 297 4.96 -19.23 27.16
C SER A 297 5.99 -18.13 26.94
N SER A 298 5.78 -17.23 25.96
CA SER A 298 6.66 -16.06 25.78
C SER A 298 6.34 -14.91 26.74
N ALA A 299 5.36 -15.07 27.64
CA ALA A 299 5.02 -14.06 28.64
C ALA A 299 6.24 -13.73 29.53
N HIS A 300 6.69 -12.48 29.49
CA HIS A 300 7.77 -11.98 30.33
C HIS A 300 7.54 -10.50 30.68
N ALA A 301 8.28 -10.02 31.67
CA ALA A 301 8.19 -8.62 32.09
C ALA A 301 8.71 -7.69 30.98
N ASN A 302 7.94 -6.67 30.63
CA ASN A 302 8.36 -5.67 29.65
C ASN A 302 9.39 -4.73 30.31
N PRO A 303 10.51 -4.40 29.63
CA PRO A 303 11.48 -3.44 30.17
C PRO A 303 10.91 -2.03 30.36
N ASP A 304 9.83 -1.69 29.63
CA ASP A 304 9.05 -0.48 29.89
C ASP A 304 8.03 -0.75 30.99
N GLY A 305 8.24 -0.14 32.15
CA GLY A 305 7.40 -0.35 33.33
C GLY A 305 5.93 0.05 33.14
N PHE A 306 5.64 1.04 32.28
CA PHE A 306 4.26 1.40 31.99
C PHE A 306 3.57 0.31 31.16
N LEU A 307 4.25 -0.22 30.14
CA LEU A 307 3.72 -1.32 29.32
C LEU A 307 3.58 -2.63 30.12
N ASP A 308 4.52 -2.86 31.02
CA ASP A 308 4.47 -4.02 31.90
C ASP A 308 3.23 -3.98 32.81
N GLN A 309 2.96 -2.83 33.42
CA GLN A 309 1.78 -2.63 34.26
C GLN A 309 0.48 -2.72 33.46
N LEU A 310 0.42 -2.08 32.29
CA LEU A 310 -0.76 -2.12 31.42
C LEU A 310 -1.08 -3.56 30.99
N SER A 311 -0.09 -4.29 30.46
CA SER A 311 -0.29 -5.67 30.01
C SER A 311 -0.63 -6.63 31.16
N THR A 312 -0.08 -6.41 32.35
CA THR A 312 -0.41 -7.20 33.55
C THR A 312 -1.86 -6.96 33.99
N ARG A 313 -2.29 -5.68 34.06
CA ARG A 313 -3.67 -5.32 34.38
C ARG A 313 -4.66 -5.95 33.40
N LEU A 314 -4.40 -5.82 32.09
CA LEU A 314 -5.27 -6.40 31.07
C LEU A 314 -5.29 -7.94 31.15
N ALA A 315 -4.16 -8.58 31.44
CA ALA A 315 -4.10 -10.03 31.64
C ALA A 315 -4.94 -10.50 32.85
N GLU A 316 -4.90 -9.77 33.97
CA GLU A 316 -5.72 -10.07 35.15
C GLU A 316 -7.22 -9.94 34.87
N GLN A 317 -7.60 -8.87 34.15
CA GLN A 317 -8.98 -8.64 33.73
C GLN A 317 -9.47 -9.72 32.76
N LEU A 318 -8.66 -10.06 31.75
CA LEU A 318 -8.99 -11.11 30.78
C LEU A 318 -9.04 -12.50 31.43
N SER A 319 -8.17 -12.79 32.39
CA SER A 319 -8.22 -14.04 33.18
C SER A 319 -9.57 -14.17 33.87
N THR A 320 -9.97 -13.14 34.62
CA THR A 320 -11.26 -13.10 35.35
C THR A 320 -12.45 -13.22 34.39
N TRP A 321 -12.41 -12.47 33.28
CA TRP A 321 -13.46 -12.52 32.26
C TRP A 321 -13.55 -13.91 31.60
N SER A 322 -12.41 -14.53 31.26
CA SER A 322 -12.37 -15.83 30.59
C SER A 322 -13.03 -16.94 31.41
N LEU A 323 -12.90 -16.91 32.74
CA LEU A 323 -13.55 -17.88 33.63
C LEU A 323 -15.09 -17.83 33.56
N THR A 324 -15.66 -16.72 33.11
CA THR A 324 -17.10 -16.57 32.92
C THR A 324 -17.55 -16.93 31.50
N CYS A 325 -16.62 -17.18 30.58
CA CYS A 325 -16.92 -17.54 29.20
C CYS A 325 -17.44 -18.98 29.10
N GLY A 326 -18.71 -19.14 28.75
CA GLY A 326 -19.31 -20.45 28.52
C GLY A 326 -20.50 -20.38 27.57
N GLY A 327 -20.84 -21.53 26.99
CA GLY A 327 -22.00 -21.68 26.12
C GLY A 327 -21.80 -21.14 24.71
N LEU A 328 -22.58 -21.69 23.79
CA LEU A 328 -22.61 -21.25 22.40
C LEU A 328 -23.40 -19.94 22.26
N PRO A 329 -22.91 -18.96 21.48
CA PRO A 329 -23.63 -17.72 21.22
C PRO A 329 -24.94 -17.99 20.46
N GLN A 330 -26.06 -17.50 21.01
CA GLN A 330 -27.40 -17.69 20.42
C GLN A 330 -27.80 -16.59 19.43
N ASN A 331 -26.98 -15.55 19.25
CA ASN A 331 -27.32 -14.39 18.43
C ASN A 331 -27.22 -14.71 16.93
N PRO A 332 -28.11 -14.16 16.08
CA PRO A 332 -28.00 -14.26 14.63
C PRO A 332 -26.62 -13.80 14.13
N GLY A 333 -26.03 -14.54 13.20
CA GLY A 333 -24.69 -14.24 12.67
C GLY A 333 -23.53 -14.82 13.48
N SER A 334 -23.77 -15.40 14.66
CA SER A 334 -22.73 -16.06 15.46
C SER A 334 -22.07 -17.25 14.73
N LEU A 335 -22.81 -17.91 13.83
CA LEU A 335 -22.30 -18.99 12.98
C LEU A 335 -21.26 -18.53 11.95
N ALA A 336 -21.28 -17.26 11.54
CA ALA A 336 -20.24 -16.72 10.66
C ALA A 336 -18.87 -16.71 11.35
N ALA A 337 -18.85 -16.69 12.68
CA ALA A 337 -17.64 -16.82 13.50
C ALA A 337 -17.36 -18.26 13.98
N ALA A 338 -18.35 -19.17 13.92
CA ALA A 338 -18.31 -20.46 14.59
C ALA A 338 -18.11 -21.67 13.68
N TYR A 339 -17.65 -21.50 12.44
CA TYR A 339 -17.21 -22.67 11.67
C TYR A 339 -16.00 -23.27 12.40
N CYS A 340 -16.20 -24.38 13.09
CA CYS A 340 -15.14 -25.15 13.74
C CYS A 340 -15.09 -26.52 13.06
N GLY A 341 -13.87 -27.02 12.84
CA GLY A 341 -13.65 -28.41 12.49
C GLY A 341 -14.37 -29.30 13.50
N THR A 342 -14.95 -30.40 13.03
CA THR A 342 -15.59 -31.40 13.89
C THR A 342 -14.61 -31.83 14.99
N PRO A 343 -15.02 -31.91 16.27
CA PRO A 343 -14.16 -32.41 17.32
C PRO A 343 -13.62 -33.79 16.92
N GLU A 344 -12.30 -33.91 16.85
CA GLU A 344 -11.66 -35.19 16.58
C GLU A 344 -12.00 -36.12 17.76
N PRO A 345 -12.59 -37.30 17.51
CA PRO A 345 -12.94 -38.21 18.60
C PRO A 345 -11.67 -38.56 19.37
N LEU A 346 -11.68 -38.28 20.68
CA LEU A 346 -10.61 -38.70 21.57
C LEU A 346 -10.33 -40.19 21.35
N PRO A 347 -9.07 -40.61 21.21
CA PRO A 347 -8.74 -42.01 21.00
C PRO A 347 -9.35 -42.83 22.15
N GLU A 348 -10.29 -43.71 21.81
CA GLU A 348 -10.84 -44.67 22.76
C GLU A 348 -9.67 -45.50 23.29
N HIS A 349 -9.35 -45.31 24.57
CA HIS A 349 -8.44 -46.19 25.29
C HIS A 349 -9.10 -47.56 25.38
N THR A 350 -8.90 -48.40 24.37
CA THR A 350 -9.14 -49.84 24.45
C THR A 350 -8.23 -50.40 25.54
N SER A 351 -8.87 -50.92 26.58
CA SER A 351 -8.25 -51.52 27.77
C SER A 351 -7.66 -52.89 27.49
#